data_AF-A0A0E3P368-F1
#
_entry.id   AF-A0A0E3P368-F1
#
_cell.length_a   1.000
_cell.length_b   1.000
_cell.length_c   1.000
_cell.angle_alpha   90.00
_cell.angle_beta   90.00
_cell.angle_gamma   90.00
#
_symmetry.space_group_name_H-M   'P 1'
#
loop_
_entity.id
_entity.type
_entity.pdbx_description
1 polymer ?
#
loop_
_entity_poly.entity_id
_entity_poly.type
_entity_poly.pdbx_seq_one_letter_code
_entity_poly.pdbx_strand_id
1 'polypeptide(L)' 'MVKTVLKSMVGEALIGTGPEIAHIDLIIGPRGGPVEAAFMNSLAMPRQGHTPLLAVLEPNVQPKPVILLVSINTFW' A
#
# COMPACT_ATOMS: atom_id res chain seq x y z
N MET A 1 -8.97 -7.71 13.56
CA MET A 1 -8.64 -6.30 13.86
C MET A 1 -7.25 -6.28 14.48
N VAL A 2 -6.24 -5.79 13.76
CA VAL A 2 -4.83 -5.85 14.21
C VAL A 2 -4.64 -4.86 15.38
N LYS A 3 -4.84 -5.35 16.61
CA LYS A 3 -4.82 -4.55 17.86
C LYS A 3 -3.40 -4.18 18.34
N THR A 4 -2.35 -4.43 17.56
CA THR A 4 -0.97 -4.49 18.09
C THR A 4 0.06 -3.63 17.32
N VAL A 5 -0.33 -2.88 16.29
CA VAL A 5 0.62 -2.00 15.57
C VAL A 5 0.74 -0.67 16.33
N LEU A 6 1.79 -0.54 17.14
CA LEU A 6 2.05 0.66 17.96
C LEU A 6 3.06 1.62 17.33
N LYS A 7 3.78 1.19 16.29
CA LYS A 7 4.79 1.97 15.58
C LYS A 7 4.79 1.59 14.11
N SER A 8 5.42 2.43 13.29
CA SER A 8 5.68 2.10 11.88
C SER A 8 6.57 0.86 11.78
N MET A 9 6.21 -0.04 10.87
CA MET A 9 6.96 -1.24 10.54
C MET A 9 7.08 -1.35 9.02
N VAL A 10 8.15 -2.01 8.59
CA VAL A 10 8.46 -2.27 7.18
C VAL A 10 8.63 -3.78 7.03
N GLY A 11 8.13 -4.33 5.94
CA GLY A 11 8.33 -5.72 5.55
C GLY A 11 8.48 -5.82 4.04
N GLU A 12 9.08 -6.91 3.60
CA GLU A 12 9.27 -7.22 2.18
C GLU A 12 9.04 -8.72 1.98
N ALA A 13 8.53 -9.08 0.81
CA ALA A 13 8.48 -10.46 0.36
C ALA A 13 8.52 -10.54 -1.17
N LEU A 14 9.29 -11.53 -1.66
CA LEU A 14 9.36 -11.93 -3.05
C LEU A 14 8.93 -13.40 -3.17
N ILE A 15 7.84 -13.63 -3.91
CA ILE A 15 7.23 -14.96 -4.06
C ILE A 15 6.88 -15.20 -5.54
N GLY A 16 7.13 -16.43 -6.00
CA GLY A 16 6.83 -16.88 -7.36
C GLY A 16 8.07 -16.99 -8.24
N THR A 17 7.85 -17.23 -9.53
CA THR A 17 8.90 -17.44 -10.56
C THR A 17 8.39 -17.00 -11.93
N GLY A 18 9.30 -16.66 -12.85
CA GLY A 18 8.93 -16.27 -14.21
C GLY A 18 8.42 -14.83 -14.30
N PRO A 19 7.68 -14.49 -15.37
CA PRO A 19 7.16 -13.13 -15.59
C PRO A 19 6.18 -12.63 -14.52
N GLU A 20 5.51 -13.54 -13.82
CA GLU A 20 4.49 -13.24 -12.80
C GLU A 20 5.04 -13.18 -11.37
N ILE A 21 6.37 -13.09 -11.22
CA ILE A 21 6.99 -12.97 -9.90
C ILE A 21 6.48 -11.72 -9.18
N ALA A 22 6.05 -11.88 -7.93
CA ALA A 22 5.52 -10.80 -7.13
C ALA A 22 6.57 -10.36 -6.10
N HIS A 23 6.91 -9.08 -6.12
CA HIS A 23 7.76 -8.45 -5.13
C HIS A 23 6.97 -7.32 -4.47
N ILE A 24 6.81 -7.40 -3.15
CA ILE A 24 6.00 -6.46 -2.37
C ILE A 24 6.86 -5.82 -1.29
N ASP A 25 7.05 -4.50 -1.39
CA ASP A 25 7.49 -3.66 -0.29
C ASP A 25 6.26 -3.16 0.48
N LEU A 26 6.23 -3.40 1.79
CA LEU A 26 5.07 -3.10 2.63
C LEU A 26 5.47 -2.23 3.82
N ILE A 27 4.66 -1.20 4.06
CA ILE A 27 4.71 -0.40 5.29
C ILE A 27 3.36 -0.47 6.01
N ILE A 28 3.40 -0.54 7.34
CA ILE A 28 2.21 -0.51 8.19
C ILE A 28 2.48 0.34 9.43
N GLY A 29 1.50 1.11 9.89
CA GLY A 29 1.66 1.95 11.07
C GLY A 29 0.32 2.34 11.69
N PRO A 30 0.33 2.88 12.93
CA PRO A 30 -0.87 3.35 13.59
C PRO A 30 -1.38 4.66 12.97
N ARG A 31 -2.67 4.95 13.20
CA ARG A 31 -3.25 6.29 13.01
C ARG A 31 -2.49 7.32 13.87
N GLY A 32 -2.32 8.53 13.35
CA GLY A 32 -1.51 9.62 13.89
C GLY A 32 -0.01 9.45 13.63
N GLY A 33 0.42 8.33 13.03
CA GLY A 33 1.81 8.04 12.74
C GLY A 33 2.27 8.50 11.36
N PRO A 34 3.58 8.41 11.07
CA PRO A 34 4.15 8.85 9.80
C PRO A 34 3.64 8.03 8.60
N VAL A 35 3.20 6.79 8.80
CA VAL A 35 2.58 5.97 7.75
C VAL A 35 1.23 6.54 7.32
N GLU A 36 0.41 7.05 8.24
CA GLU A 36 -0.85 7.71 7.88
C GLU A 36 -0.58 9.00 7.10
N ALA A 37 0.42 9.80 7.50
CA ALA A 37 0.81 11.00 6.76
C ALA A 37 1.30 10.66 5.34
N ALA A 38 2.15 9.65 5.19
CA ALA A 38 2.63 9.19 3.88
C ALA A 38 1.48 8.66 3.00
N PHE A 39 0.55 7.91 3.60
CA PHE A 39 -0.66 7.42 2.93
C PHE A 39 -1.49 8.59 2.35
N MET A 40 -1.81 9.58 3.17
CA MET A 40 -2.65 10.71 2.75
C MET A 40 -1.96 11.57 1.69
N ASN A 41 -0.66 11.84 1.86
CA ASN A 41 0.13 12.61 0.90
C ASN A 41 0.23 11.89 -0.45
N SER A 42 0.50 10.57 -0.44
CA SER A 42 0.61 9.80 -1.68
C SER A 42 -0.72 9.77 -2.43
N LEU A 43 -1.83 9.48 -1.74
CA LEU A 43 -3.16 9.45 -2.33
C LEU A 43 -3.56 10.79 -2.96
N ALA A 44 -3.16 11.92 -2.36
CA ALA A 44 -3.45 13.26 -2.86
C ALA A 44 -2.51 13.71 -4.00
N MET A 45 -1.45 12.96 -4.32
CA MET A 45 -0.39 13.36 -5.26
C MET A 45 -0.15 12.29 -6.35
N PRO A 46 -1.12 12.04 -7.25
CA PRO A 46 -0.91 11.17 -8.40
C PRO A 46 0.20 11.71 -9.29
N ARG A 47 1.03 10.81 -9.81
CA ARG A 47 2.13 11.13 -10.73
C ARG A 47 1.97 10.34 -12.01
N GLN A 48 2.49 10.87 -13.12
CA GLN A 48 2.46 10.18 -14.40
C GLN A 48 3.09 8.79 -14.28
N GLY A 49 2.32 7.77 -14.61
CA GLY A 49 2.68 6.36 -14.53
C GLY A 49 2.69 5.72 -13.15
N HIS A 50 2.41 6.49 -12.10
CA HIS A 50 2.35 6.02 -10.71
C HIS A 50 1.16 6.65 -10.00
N THR A 51 -0.03 6.12 -10.27
CA THR A 51 -1.28 6.56 -9.62
C THR A 51 -1.55 5.70 -8.40
N PRO A 52 -1.51 6.26 -7.17
CA PRO A 52 -1.89 5.54 -5.97
C PRO A 52 -3.39 5.27 -5.94
N LEU A 53 -3.79 4.06 -5.56
CA LEU A 53 -5.18 3.63 -5.53
C LEU A 53 -5.51 2.96 -4.21
N LEU A 54 -6.75 3.17 -3.72
CA LEU A 54 -7.25 2.41 -2.58
C LEU A 54 -7.49 0.96 -3.00
N ALA A 55 -6.91 0.02 -2.25
CA ALA A 55 -7.24 -1.38 -2.43
C ALA A 55 -8.72 -1.61 -2.08
N VAL A 56 -9.42 -2.33 -2.94
CA VAL A 56 -10.80 -2.77 -2.73
C VAL A 56 -10.88 -4.26 -3.05
N LEU A 57 -11.67 -5.00 -2.27
CA LEU A 57 -11.94 -6.41 -2.58
C LEU A 57 -12.81 -6.50 -3.85
N GLU A 58 -13.79 -5.60 -3.93
CA GLU A 58 -14.68 -5.36 -5.06
C GLU A 58 -15.19 -3.89 -4.96
N PRO A 59 -15.80 -3.33 -6.02
CA PRO A 59 -16.32 -1.96 -5.97
C PRO A 59 -17.21 -1.72 -4.75
N ASN A 60 -16.91 -0.65 -4.00
CA ASN A 60 -17.59 -0.27 -2.75
C ASN A 60 -17.31 -1.17 -1.52
N VAL A 61 -16.38 -2.14 -1.61
CA VAL A 61 -15.98 -2.99 -0.47
C VAL A 61 -14.48 -2.83 -0.18
N GLN A 62 -14.18 -2.01 0.83
CA GLN A 62 -12.81 -1.76 1.28
C GLN A 62 -12.37 -2.76 2.35
N PRO A 63 -11.13 -3.29 2.26
CA PRO A 63 -10.56 -4.09 3.33
C PRO A 63 -10.31 -3.23 4.59
N LYS A 64 -10.19 -3.91 5.73
CA LYS A 64 -9.77 -3.30 7.01
C LYS A 64 -8.55 -4.07 7.53
N PRO A 65 -7.37 -3.43 7.70
CA PRO A 65 -7.10 -1.99 7.54
C PRO A 65 -7.21 -1.51 6.09
N VAL A 66 -7.38 -0.19 5.91
CA VAL A 66 -7.37 0.46 4.58
C VAL A 66 -5.95 0.40 4.01
N ILE A 67 -5.84 0.08 2.72
CA ILE A 67 -4.56 -0.15 2.05
C ILE A 67 -4.47 0.79 0.84
N LEU A 68 -3.31 1.43 0.67
CA LEU A 68 -2.96 2.18 -0.54
C LEU A 68 -2.01 1.32 -1.36
N LEU A 69 -2.37 1.06 -2.62
CA LEU A 69 -1.50 0.41 -3.59
C LEU A 69 -0.81 1.48 -4.42
N VAL A 70 0.51 1.38 -4.50
CA VAL A 70 1.34 2.21 -5.37
C VAL A 70 2.09 1.25 -6.27
N SER A 71 1.85 1.34 -7.58
CA SER A 71 2.65 0.58 -8.54
C SER A 71 4.11 0.98 -8.41
N ILE A 72 5.04 0.04 -8.56
CA ILE A 72 6.47 0.36 -8.75
C ILE A 72 6.78 0.58 -10.22
N ASN A 73 6.01 -0.05 -11.11
CA ASN A 73 6.19 0.03 -12.54
C ASN A 73 5.42 1.22 -13.09
N THR A 74 6.08 1.99 -13.96
CA THR A 74 5.44 3.05 -14.73
C THR A 74 4.43 2.43 -15.69
N PHE A 75 3.16 2.79 -15.56
CA PHE A 75 2.18 2.57 -16.61
C PHE A 75 2.21 3.76 -17.59
N TRP A 76 2.22 3.50 -18.91
CA TRP A 76 2.21 4.55 -19.94
C TRP A 76 0.79 4.87 -20.39
#